data_AF-A0A957DT41-F1
#
_entry.id   AF-A0A957DT41-F1
#
_cell.length_a   1.000
_cell.length_b   1.000
_cell.length_c   1.000
_cell.angle_alpha   90.00
_cell.angle_beta   90.00
_cell.angle_gamma   90.00
#
_symmetry.space_group_name_H-M   'P 1'
#
loop_
_entity.id
_entity.type
_entity.pdbx_description
1 polymer ?
#
loop_
_entity_poly.entity_id
_entity_poly.type
_entity_poly.pdbx_seq_one_letter_code
_entity_poly.pdbx_strand_id
1 'polypeptide(L)'
;MLEIGLTRLFSVLFFPPAVFGILSLAILGIGLGAALVTWQARWCDRGRVPFYLGLAAVGVVAVTAVSTTPSLQIILFGLVVLPYLFMGMALTSLFSDTPQRSPQLYLADLVGAGLGALLAVPLLNWLGGLNGVLSTAVLLAVAGWLGGKRPFSSMLLLGVTVIIFASQLLFPWLHLSMAQLPTEKPLGETLAAAGSAIIDTRWDAFARTDLVAPGDGGPYRLYLDGAAGSVMPPAVDNDFLWNDIGFFPFATEQPQRVFLIGPGGGLDVWFALQSGAAEIVGVEVNPTSVDLVTEYAAYNGGLYESPQVDIIVDDGRSVLQRHDSQYDLIF
;
A
#
# COMPACT_ATOMS: atom_id res chain seq x y z
N MET A 1 -3.59 7.90 -9.70
CA MET A 1 -2.36 7.16 -9.37
C MET A 1 -1.62 7.79 -8.18
N LEU A 2 -1.01 8.98 -8.29
CA LEU A 2 -0.13 9.52 -7.22
C LEU A 2 -0.79 9.52 -5.83
N GLU A 3 -2.03 9.96 -5.71
CA GLU A 3 -2.77 9.92 -4.45
C GLU A 3 -2.88 8.51 -3.89
N ILE A 4 -3.34 7.55 -4.70
CA ILE A 4 -3.43 6.12 -4.33
C ILE A 4 -2.05 5.59 -3.91
N GLY A 5 -1.01 5.82 -4.71
CA GLY A 5 0.35 5.38 -4.41
C GLY A 5 0.87 5.95 -3.08
N LEU A 6 0.68 7.24 -2.83
CA LEU A 6 1.06 7.86 -1.55
C LEU A 6 0.24 7.31 -0.39
N THR A 7 -1.06 7.04 -0.55
CA THR A 7 -1.87 6.42 0.52
C THR A 7 -1.45 4.99 0.86
N ARG A 8 -0.89 4.24 -0.10
CA ARG A 8 -0.30 2.91 0.15
C ARG A 8 1.09 2.99 0.75
N LEU A 9 1.92 3.94 0.30
CA LEU A 9 3.21 4.18 0.94
C LEU A 9 3.06 4.62 2.39
N PHE A 10 2.14 5.53 2.68
CA PHE A 10 1.93 6.08 4.02
C PHE A 10 1.19 5.12 4.95
N SER A 11 0.44 4.12 4.46
CA SER A 11 -0.15 3.10 5.35
C SER A 11 0.89 2.18 5.97
N VAL A 12 2.02 1.97 5.28
CA VAL A 12 3.20 1.31 5.86
C VAL A 12 3.85 2.21 6.93
N LEU A 13 4.00 3.50 6.64
CA LEU A 13 4.70 4.43 7.54
C LEU A 13 3.89 4.85 8.77
N PHE A 14 2.55 4.87 8.68
CA PHE A 14 1.65 5.44 9.67
C PHE A 14 0.40 4.58 9.89
N PHE A 15 -0.34 4.85 10.96
CA PHE A 15 -1.66 4.24 11.18
C PHE A 15 -2.75 4.95 10.36
N PRO A 16 -3.89 4.28 10.07
CA PRO A 16 -4.93 4.77 9.17
C PRO A 16 -5.38 6.23 9.39
N PRO A 17 -5.54 6.75 10.62
CA PRO A 17 -5.95 8.14 10.84
C PRO A 17 -5.04 9.19 10.15
N ALA A 18 -3.74 8.94 10.11
CA ALA A 18 -2.77 9.86 9.49
C ALA A 18 -2.77 9.77 7.96
N VAL A 19 -3.08 8.59 7.40
CA VAL A 19 -3.12 8.35 5.95
C VAL A 19 -4.22 9.18 5.28
N PHE A 20 -5.38 9.36 5.94
CA PHE A 20 -6.47 10.21 5.45
C PHE A 20 -6.05 11.67 5.23
N GLY A 21 -4.98 12.13 5.89
CA GLY A 21 -4.42 13.47 5.70
C GLY A 21 -3.88 13.71 4.29
N ILE A 22 -3.54 12.67 3.52
CA ILE A 22 -2.99 12.81 2.16
C ILE A 22 -3.96 13.52 1.23
N LEU A 23 -5.25 13.20 1.29
CA LEU A 23 -6.26 13.86 0.45
C LEU A 23 -6.34 15.36 0.76
N SER A 24 -6.35 15.70 2.05
CA SER A 24 -6.35 17.11 2.49
C SER A 24 -5.11 17.86 2.04
N LEU A 25 -3.93 17.21 2.09
CA LEU A 25 -2.69 17.80 1.61
C LEU A 25 -2.62 17.92 0.08
N ALA A 26 -3.22 16.98 -0.65
CA ALA A 26 -3.33 17.05 -2.09
C ALA A 26 -4.17 18.26 -2.52
N ILE A 27 -5.35 18.43 -1.91
CA ILE A 27 -6.23 19.58 -2.13
C ILE A 27 -5.52 20.88 -1.72
N LEU A 28 -4.86 20.92 -0.56
CA LEU A 28 -4.07 22.07 -0.12
C LEU A 28 -2.98 22.43 -1.13
N GLY A 29 -2.20 21.45 -1.59
CA GLY A 29 -1.14 21.66 -2.57
C GLY A 29 -1.69 22.24 -3.86
N ILE A 30 -2.69 21.59 -4.46
CA ILE A 30 -3.33 22.08 -5.70
C ILE A 30 -3.85 23.51 -5.52
N GLY A 31 -4.54 23.79 -4.41
CA GLY A 31 -5.08 25.11 -4.09
C GLY A 31 -3.99 26.19 -3.91
N LEU A 32 -2.91 25.87 -3.20
CA LEU A 32 -1.76 26.77 -3.03
C LEU A 32 -1.06 27.04 -4.37
N GLY A 33 -0.88 26.02 -5.20
CA GLY A 33 -0.32 26.15 -6.54
C GLY A 33 -1.13 27.09 -7.42
N ALA A 34 -2.46 26.92 -7.40
CA ALA A 34 -3.38 27.80 -8.11
C ALA A 34 -3.31 29.24 -7.60
N ALA A 35 -3.39 29.44 -6.28
CA ALA A 35 -3.34 30.76 -5.66
C ALA A 35 -2.05 31.52 -5.98
N LEU A 36 -0.89 30.84 -5.94
CA LEU A 36 0.41 31.43 -6.25
C LEU A 36 0.51 31.89 -7.70
N VAL A 37 0.01 31.09 -8.64
CA VAL A 37 0.01 31.43 -10.07
C VAL A 37 -0.96 32.58 -10.37
N THR A 38 -2.13 32.62 -9.72
CA THR A 38 -3.09 33.72 -9.88
C THR A 38 -2.60 35.02 -9.26
N TRP A 39 -1.90 34.95 -8.12
CA TRP A 39 -1.34 36.14 -7.47
C TRP A 39 -0.24 36.77 -8.34
N GLN A 40 0.62 35.93 -8.94
CA GLN A 40 1.72 36.41 -9.75
C GLN A 40 1.51 36.07 -11.23
N ALA A 41 0.78 36.92 -11.95
CA ALA A 41 0.36 36.69 -13.35
C ALA A 41 1.48 36.24 -14.31
N ARG A 42 2.74 36.67 -14.10
CA ARG A 42 3.91 36.21 -14.89
C ARG A 42 4.21 34.70 -14.77
N TRP A 43 3.68 34.03 -13.75
CA TRP A 43 3.81 32.59 -13.54
C TRP A 43 2.68 31.82 -14.22
N CYS A 44 1.58 32.50 -14.56
CA CYS A 44 0.49 31.93 -15.33
C CYS A 44 0.84 31.94 -16.82
N ASP A 45 1.66 30.96 -17.22
CA ASP A 45 2.13 30.82 -18.59
C ASP A 45 2.13 29.34 -18.99
N ARG A 46 1.38 29.02 -20.05
CA ARG A 46 1.32 27.68 -20.64
C ARG A 46 2.70 27.15 -21.03
N GLY A 47 3.65 28.02 -21.40
CA GLY A 47 5.04 27.66 -21.69
C GLY A 47 5.80 27.05 -20.51
N ARG A 48 5.34 27.28 -19.27
CA ARG A 48 5.96 26.79 -18.03
C ARG A 48 5.37 25.48 -17.52
N VAL A 49 4.24 25.03 -18.06
CA VAL A 49 3.58 23.77 -17.67
C VAL A 49 4.54 22.57 -17.68
N PRO A 50 5.39 22.35 -18.71
CA PRO A 50 6.36 21.27 -18.71
C PRO A 50 7.36 21.35 -17.55
N PHE A 51 7.75 22.57 -17.17
CA PHE A 51 8.66 22.81 -16.06
C PHE A 51 7.97 22.53 -14.72
N TYR A 52 6.73 22.99 -14.53
CA TYR A 52 5.95 22.69 -13.33
C TYR A 52 5.71 21.19 -13.14
N LEU A 53 5.35 20.46 -14.21
CA LEU A 53 5.19 19.00 -14.13
C LEU A 53 6.52 18.28 -13.87
N GLY A 54 7.64 18.78 -14.40
CA GLY A 54 8.97 18.28 -14.05
C GLY A 54 9.33 18.53 -12.57
N LEU A 55 8.99 19.68 -12.01
CA LEU A 55 9.16 19.95 -10.58
C LEU A 55 8.23 19.08 -9.71
N ALA A 56 7.01 18.81 -10.17
CA ALA A 56 6.10 17.88 -9.51
C ALA A 56 6.72 16.47 -9.46
N ALA A 57 7.29 16.00 -10.58
CA ALA A 57 8.00 14.73 -10.65
C ALA A 57 9.17 14.65 -9.66
N VAL A 58 10.00 15.71 -9.59
CA VAL A 58 11.08 15.80 -8.59
C VAL A 58 10.51 15.81 -7.16
N GLY A 59 9.39 16.48 -6.93
CA GLY A 59 8.68 16.45 -5.65
C GLY A 59 8.26 15.04 -5.24
N VAL A 60 7.72 14.25 -6.16
CA VAL A 60 7.39 12.83 -5.91
C VAL A 60 8.63 12.00 -5.57
N VAL A 61 9.73 12.19 -6.32
CA VAL A 61 11.02 11.53 -6.03
C VAL A 61 11.51 11.91 -4.64
N ALA A 62 11.44 13.19 -4.27
CA ALA A 62 11.86 13.68 -2.96
C ALA A 62 11.01 13.07 -1.84
N VAL A 63 9.67 13.07 -1.96
CA VAL A 63 8.78 12.40 -0.99
C VAL A 63 9.16 10.94 -0.80
N THR A 64 9.37 10.22 -1.90
CA THR A 64 9.70 8.79 -1.87
C THR A 64 11.07 8.56 -1.23
N ALA A 65 12.09 9.35 -1.59
CA ALA A 65 13.43 9.20 -1.02
C ALA A 65 13.48 9.55 0.48
N VAL A 66 12.78 10.59 0.91
CA VAL A 66 12.73 10.95 2.35
C VAL A 66 11.91 9.92 3.13
N SER A 67 10.89 9.30 2.51
CA SER A 67 10.05 8.27 3.14
C SER A 67 10.82 7.02 3.56
N THR A 68 11.94 6.72 2.90
CA THR A 68 12.83 5.59 3.24
C THR A 68 13.89 5.95 4.27
N THR A 69 13.89 7.17 4.79
CA THR A 69 14.86 7.63 5.79
C THR A 69 14.16 8.00 7.09
N PRO A 70 14.81 7.78 8.26
CA PRO A 70 14.31 8.29 9.52
C PRO A 70 14.18 9.82 9.46
N SER A 71 12.94 10.30 9.41
CA SER A 71 12.63 11.71 9.24
C SER A 71 11.44 12.10 10.10
N LEU A 72 11.37 13.39 10.46
CA LEU A 72 10.24 13.90 11.24
C LEU A 72 8.96 13.82 10.41
N GLN A 73 7.88 13.36 11.02
CA GLN A 73 6.58 13.21 10.35
C GLN A 73 6.15 14.52 9.66
N ILE A 74 6.30 15.65 10.34
CA ILE A 74 5.96 16.98 9.80
C ILE A 74 6.70 17.29 8.48
N ILE A 75 7.97 16.86 8.35
CA ILE A 75 8.75 17.07 7.13
C ILE A 75 8.15 16.25 5.98
N LEU A 76 7.82 14.97 6.23
CA LEU A 76 7.20 14.10 5.23
C LEU A 76 5.84 14.64 4.75
N PHE A 77 4.95 14.99 5.68
CA PHE A 77 3.64 15.56 5.34
C PHE A 77 3.79 16.92 4.62
N GLY A 78 4.73 17.77 5.03
CA GLY A 78 5.03 19.01 4.30
C GLY A 78 5.53 18.77 2.88
N LEU A 79 6.37 17.74 2.68
CA LEU A 79 6.94 17.39 1.39
C LEU A 79 5.89 16.85 0.41
N VAL A 80 4.85 16.17 0.91
CA VAL A 80 3.69 15.72 0.11
C VAL A 80 2.99 16.89 -0.58
N VAL A 81 2.96 18.09 0.03
CA VAL A 81 2.31 19.27 -0.57
C VAL A 81 3.00 19.70 -1.87
N LEU A 82 4.33 19.52 -1.99
CA LEU A 82 5.12 20.02 -3.13
C LEU A 82 4.69 19.47 -4.50
N PRO A 83 4.58 18.15 -4.74
CA PRO A 83 4.14 17.64 -6.03
C PRO A 83 2.75 18.17 -6.42
N TYR A 84 1.82 18.23 -5.46
CA TYR A 84 0.47 18.77 -5.68
C TYR A 84 0.46 20.27 -5.94
N LEU A 85 1.34 21.03 -5.28
CA LEU A 85 1.54 22.45 -5.53
C LEU A 85 1.95 22.71 -6.98
N PHE A 86 2.95 21.99 -7.48
CA PHE A 86 3.39 22.18 -8.86
C PHE A 86 2.36 21.67 -9.88
N MET A 87 1.59 20.61 -9.57
CA MET A 87 0.44 20.20 -10.38
C MET A 87 -0.64 21.28 -10.41
N GLY A 88 -0.95 21.92 -9.27
CA GLY A 88 -1.87 23.05 -9.20
C GLY A 88 -1.42 24.22 -10.08
N MET A 89 -0.14 24.58 -10.04
CA MET A 89 0.42 25.60 -10.92
C MET A 89 0.27 25.26 -12.41
N ALA A 90 0.52 23.99 -12.77
CA ALA A 90 0.38 23.50 -14.13
C ALA A 90 -1.08 23.56 -14.62
N LEU A 91 -2.02 23.04 -13.82
CA LEU A 91 -3.44 23.02 -14.15
C LEU A 91 -3.98 24.45 -14.31
N THR A 92 -3.73 25.34 -13.35
CA THR A 92 -4.20 26.74 -13.42
C THR A 92 -3.64 27.45 -14.66
N SER A 93 -2.37 27.22 -15.01
CA SER A 93 -1.77 27.80 -16.21
C SER A 93 -2.42 27.27 -17.51
N LEU A 94 -2.79 25.98 -17.55
CA LEU A 94 -3.49 25.39 -18.70
C LEU A 94 -4.91 25.93 -18.86
N PHE A 95 -5.67 25.99 -17.76
CA PHE A 95 -7.07 26.46 -17.79
C PHE A 95 -7.18 27.97 -18.05
N SER A 96 -6.20 28.77 -17.62
CA SER A 96 -6.20 30.23 -17.82
C SER A 96 -5.84 30.63 -19.26
N ASP A 97 -5.02 29.85 -19.96
CA ASP A 97 -4.55 30.16 -21.32
C ASP A 97 -5.64 29.94 -22.39
N THR A 98 -6.50 28.94 -22.22
CA THR A 98 -7.55 28.64 -23.21
C THR A 98 -8.94 28.45 -22.57
N PRO A 99 -9.55 29.50 -21.98
CA PRO A 99 -10.82 29.38 -21.27
C PRO A 99 -11.96 28.78 -22.12
N GLN A 100 -11.96 29.05 -23.43
CA GLN A 100 -12.97 28.54 -24.36
C GLN A 100 -12.93 27.02 -24.55
N ARG A 101 -11.79 26.37 -24.23
CA ARG A 101 -11.62 24.90 -24.29
C ARG A 101 -11.71 24.24 -22.92
N SER A 102 -12.13 24.97 -21.89
CA SER A 102 -12.28 24.43 -20.52
C SER A 102 -13.05 23.10 -20.46
N PRO A 103 -14.18 22.90 -21.20
CA PRO A 103 -14.87 21.61 -21.19
C PRO A 103 -14.01 20.44 -21.71
N GLN A 104 -13.17 20.67 -22.71
CA GLN A 104 -12.29 19.64 -23.28
C GLN A 104 -11.12 19.31 -22.35
N LEU A 105 -10.56 20.34 -21.70
CA LEU A 105 -9.51 20.17 -20.69
C LEU A 105 -10.04 19.41 -19.47
N TYR A 106 -11.25 19.75 -19.02
CA TYR A 106 -11.91 19.06 -17.92
C TYR A 106 -12.26 17.61 -18.26
N LEU A 107 -12.72 17.34 -19.49
CA LEU A 107 -12.91 15.96 -19.95
C LEU A 107 -11.60 15.17 -19.94
N ALA A 108 -10.50 15.77 -20.42
CA ALA A 108 -9.20 15.13 -20.42
C ALA A 108 -8.69 14.86 -19.00
N ASP A 109 -8.92 15.78 -18.05
CA ASP A 109 -8.61 15.62 -16.64
C ASP A 109 -9.38 14.44 -16.01
N LEU A 110 -10.70 14.37 -16.22
CA LEU A 110 -11.53 13.26 -15.72
C LEU A 110 -11.13 11.92 -16.30
N VAL A 111 -10.89 11.84 -17.62
CA VAL A 111 -10.43 10.61 -18.27
C VAL A 111 -9.05 10.21 -17.76
N GLY A 112 -8.14 11.18 -17.60
CA GLY A 112 -6.80 10.96 -17.06
C GLY A 112 -6.84 10.45 -15.61
N ALA A 113 -7.70 11.03 -14.76
CA ALA A 113 -7.91 10.59 -13.39
C ALA A 113 -8.48 9.15 -13.35
N GLY A 114 -9.49 8.85 -14.18
CA GLY A 114 -10.07 7.51 -14.31
C GLY A 114 -9.05 6.46 -14.75
N LEU A 115 -8.28 6.75 -15.82
CA LEU A 115 -7.18 5.88 -16.26
C LEU A 115 -6.10 5.74 -15.19
N GLY A 116 -5.76 6.82 -14.50
CA GLY A 116 -4.80 6.81 -13.41
C GLY A 116 -5.26 6.05 -12.17
N ALA A 117 -6.57 5.89 -11.96
CA ALA A 117 -7.13 5.02 -10.92
C ALA A 117 -7.09 3.55 -11.36
N LEU A 118 -7.51 3.26 -12.59
CA LEU A 118 -7.45 1.90 -13.17
C LEU A 118 -6.02 1.36 -13.24
N LEU A 119 -5.05 2.20 -13.64
CA LEU A 119 -3.64 1.82 -13.73
C LEU A 119 -2.94 1.70 -12.37
N ALA A 120 -3.51 2.26 -11.30
CA ALA A 120 -2.86 2.22 -9.99
C ALA A 120 -2.69 0.79 -9.48
N VAL A 121 -3.73 -0.04 -9.61
CA VAL A 121 -3.73 -1.43 -9.15
C VAL A 121 -2.65 -2.27 -9.86
N PRO A 122 -2.63 -2.42 -11.20
CA PRO A 122 -1.62 -3.24 -11.86
C PRO A 122 -0.20 -2.70 -11.66
N LEU A 123 0.00 -1.38 -11.62
CA LEU A 123 1.32 -0.81 -11.37
C LEU A 123 1.83 -1.11 -9.96
N LEU A 124 0.96 -0.99 -8.94
CA LEU A 124 1.34 -1.34 -7.56
C LEU A 124 1.58 -2.84 -7.40
N ASN A 125 0.78 -3.69 -8.04
CA ASN A 125 0.99 -5.15 -8.01
C ASN A 125 2.32 -5.58 -8.66
N TRP A 126 2.76 -4.90 -9.72
CA TRP A 126 3.99 -5.27 -10.43
C TRP A 126 5.25 -4.60 -9.88
N LEU A 127 5.14 -3.35 -9.45
CA LEU A 127 6.29 -2.54 -9.04
C LEU A 127 6.45 -2.48 -7.50
N GLY A 128 5.40 -2.81 -6.75
CA GLY A 128 5.31 -2.56 -5.32
C GLY A 128 5.09 -1.09 -4.97
N GLY A 129 5.05 -0.77 -3.68
CA GLY A 129 4.70 0.57 -3.21
C GLY A 129 5.67 1.68 -3.65
N LEU A 130 6.98 1.53 -3.36
CA LEU A 130 7.98 2.57 -3.66
C LEU A 130 8.09 2.85 -5.16
N ASN A 131 8.30 1.81 -5.96
CA ASN A 131 8.46 1.97 -7.41
C ASN A 131 7.13 2.34 -8.08
N GLY A 132 6.00 1.89 -7.54
CA GLY A 132 4.68 2.35 -7.96
C GLY A 132 4.54 3.86 -7.82
N VAL A 133 4.90 4.43 -6.67
CA VAL A 133 4.91 5.90 -6.48
C VAL A 133 5.90 6.58 -7.43
N LEU A 134 7.14 6.07 -7.55
CA LEU A 134 8.14 6.65 -8.47
C LEU A 134 7.71 6.62 -9.93
N SER A 135 6.93 5.61 -10.36
CA SER A 135 6.40 5.55 -11.72
C SER A 135 5.53 6.77 -12.05
N THR A 136 4.84 7.35 -11.06
CA THR A 136 4.05 8.58 -11.26
C THR A 136 4.92 9.80 -11.51
N ALA A 137 6.13 9.85 -10.94
CA ALA A 137 7.08 10.91 -11.26
C ALA A 137 7.45 10.85 -12.75
N VAL A 138 7.69 9.65 -13.28
CA VAL A 138 7.96 9.44 -14.72
C VAL A 138 6.76 9.88 -15.55
N LEU A 139 5.54 9.47 -15.18
CA LEU A 139 4.32 9.86 -15.88
C LEU A 139 4.13 11.39 -15.92
N LEU A 140 4.38 12.08 -14.80
CA LEU A 140 4.30 13.55 -14.72
C LEU A 140 5.33 14.22 -15.61
N ALA A 141 6.59 13.77 -15.56
CA ALA A 141 7.66 14.33 -16.39
C ALA A 141 7.41 14.10 -17.89
N VAL A 142 6.93 12.91 -18.28
CA VAL A 142 6.57 12.58 -19.66
C VAL A 142 5.38 13.42 -20.11
N ALA A 143 4.34 13.58 -19.28
CA ALA A 143 3.19 14.44 -19.59
C ALA A 143 3.62 15.89 -19.83
N GLY A 144 4.53 16.43 -19.01
CA GLY A 144 5.13 17.75 -19.21
C GLY A 144 5.86 17.86 -20.55
N TRP A 145 6.69 16.87 -20.89
CA TRP A 145 7.46 16.87 -22.13
C TRP A 145 6.60 16.73 -23.41
N LEU A 146 5.49 15.99 -23.33
CA LEU A 146 4.53 15.83 -24.44
C LEU A 146 3.60 17.04 -24.58
N GLY A 147 3.21 17.68 -23.47
CA GLY A 147 2.10 18.63 -23.41
C GLY A 147 2.39 20.08 -23.84
N GLY A 148 3.60 20.41 -24.26
CA GLY A 148 3.94 21.81 -24.60
C GLY A 148 5.27 22.03 -25.27
N LYS A 149 5.79 23.26 -25.11
CA LYS A 149 7.15 23.61 -25.52
C LYS A 149 8.13 22.71 -24.77
N ARG A 150 9.27 22.37 -25.38
CA ARG A 150 10.29 21.52 -24.78
C ARG A 150 11.49 22.35 -24.34
N PRO A 151 11.38 23.18 -23.28
CA PRO A 151 12.54 23.89 -22.77
C PRO A 151 13.57 22.87 -22.27
N PHE A 152 14.85 23.21 -22.40
CA PHE A 152 15.95 22.35 -21.98
C PHE A 152 15.81 21.87 -20.52
N SER A 153 15.29 22.73 -19.63
CA SER A 153 15.01 22.37 -18.24
C SER A 153 14.02 21.21 -18.09
N SER A 154 12.95 21.16 -18.88
CA SER A 154 11.99 20.06 -18.85
C SER A 154 12.59 18.74 -19.34
N MET A 155 13.48 18.79 -20.34
CA MET A 155 14.21 17.62 -20.83
C MET A 155 15.20 17.11 -19.79
N LEU A 156 15.90 18.02 -19.10
CA LEU A 156 16.80 17.68 -18.00
C LEU A 156 16.03 17.01 -16.86
N LEU A 157 14.91 17.60 -16.42
CA LEU A 157 14.06 17.05 -15.36
C LEU A 157 13.54 15.66 -15.72
N LEU A 158 13.03 15.48 -16.96
CA LEU A 158 12.63 14.17 -17.46
C LEU A 158 13.79 13.17 -17.44
N GLY A 159 14.96 13.55 -17.97
CA GLY A 159 16.14 12.70 -17.98
C GLY A 159 16.56 12.26 -16.58
N VAL A 160 16.62 13.20 -15.64
CA VAL A 160 16.95 12.91 -14.23
C VAL A 160 15.91 11.98 -13.59
N THR A 161 14.62 12.25 -13.75
CA THR A 161 13.56 11.39 -13.18
C THR A 161 13.61 9.97 -13.77
N VAL A 162 13.80 9.83 -15.08
CA VAL A 162 13.91 8.52 -15.74
C VAL A 162 15.17 7.79 -15.27
N ILE A 163 16.31 8.48 -15.16
CA ILE A 163 17.55 7.88 -14.66
C ILE A 163 17.39 7.41 -13.21
N ILE A 164 16.78 8.20 -12.33
CA ILE A 164 16.52 7.83 -10.94
C ILE A 164 15.59 6.61 -10.86
N PHE A 165 14.51 6.60 -11.64
CA PHE A 165 13.58 5.48 -11.65
C PHE A 165 14.25 4.20 -12.20
N ALA A 166 14.95 4.31 -13.33
CA ALA A 166 15.68 3.19 -13.92
C ALA A 166 16.80 2.69 -13.00
N SER A 167 17.52 3.58 -12.33
CA SER A 167 18.57 3.18 -11.38
C SER A 167 17.98 2.44 -10.18
N GLN A 168 16.83 2.88 -9.66
CA GLN A 168 16.12 2.19 -8.59
C GLN A 168 15.61 0.80 -9.01
N LEU A 169 15.12 0.64 -10.24
CA LEU A 169 14.67 -0.67 -10.75
C LEU A 169 15.83 -1.66 -10.93
N LEU A 170 16.99 -1.19 -11.40
CA LEU A 170 18.16 -2.02 -11.61
C LEU A 170 18.94 -2.29 -10.32
N PHE A 171 18.95 -1.32 -9.42
CA PHE A 171 19.65 -1.34 -8.14
C PHE A 171 18.70 -0.76 -7.08
N PRO A 172 17.95 -1.58 -6.33
CA PRO A 172 16.97 -1.10 -5.35
C PRO A 172 17.64 -0.47 -4.11
N TRP A 173 18.22 0.72 -4.29
CA TRP A 173 18.94 1.47 -3.26
C TRP A 173 17.99 2.17 -2.29
N LEU A 174 16.79 2.59 -2.75
CA LEU A 174 15.67 2.95 -1.88
C LEU A 174 15.04 1.67 -1.34
N HIS A 175 15.23 1.44 -0.05
CA HIS A 175 14.62 0.34 0.68
C HIS A 175 13.98 0.90 1.96
N LEU A 176 12.80 0.39 2.29
CA LEU A 176 12.06 0.82 3.47
C LEU A 176 12.36 -0.17 4.59
N SER A 177 13.00 0.31 5.65
CA SER A 177 13.32 -0.50 6.83
C SER A 177 12.14 -0.50 7.80
N MET A 178 11.50 -1.67 7.96
CA MET A 178 10.38 -1.85 8.89
C MET A 178 10.80 -1.67 10.36
N ALA A 179 12.10 -1.77 10.66
CA ALA A 179 12.65 -1.51 11.99
C ALA A 179 12.86 -0.02 12.31
N GLN A 180 12.82 0.86 11.31
CA GLN A 180 13.13 2.29 11.46
C GLN A 180 12.00 3.20 10.97
N LEU A 181 10.76 2.74 11.09
CA LEU A 181 9.60 3.51 10.66
C LEU A 181 9.37 4.74 11.55
N PRO A 182 8.71 5.80 11.03
CA PRO A 182 8.35 6.97 11.82
C PRO A 182 7.33 6.71 12.94
N THR A 183 6.73 5.53 12.97
CA THR A 183 5.79 5.07 14.01
C THR A 183 6.18 3.70 14.53
N GLU A 184 5.99 3.47 15.82
CA GLU A 184 6.15 2.16 16.45
C GLU A 184 5.04 1.22 15.97
N LYS A 185 5.40 0.33 15.05
CA LYS A 185 4.53 -0.70 14.48
C LYS A 185 4.88 -2.06 15.12
N PRO A 186 3.90 -2.96 15.33
CA PRO A 186 4.15 -4.29 15.91
C PRO A 186 5.29 -5.09 15.25
N LEU A 187 5.44 -4.95 13.92
CA LEU A 187 6.56 -5.56 13.21
C LEU A 187 7.92 -4.98 13.65
N GLY A 188 8.03 -3.67 13.84
CA GLY A 188 9.26 -3.03 14.31
C GLY A 188 9.69 -3.53 15.69
N GLU A 189 8.73 -3.73 16.60
CA GLU A 189 8.97 -4.33 17.92
C GLU A 189 9.46 -5.78 17.80
N THR A 190 8.85 -6.56 16.91
CA THR A 190 9.24 -7.95 16.67
C THR A 190 10.66 -8.03 16.09
N LEU A 191 11.02 -7.11 15.19
CA LEU A 191 12.37 -7.03 14.61
C LEU A 191 13.43 -6.49 15.60
N ALA A 192 13.02 -5.87 16.70
CA ALA A 192 13.94 -5.42 17.74
C ALA A 192 14.52 -6.59 18.56
N ALA A 193 13.84 -7.74 18.60
CA ALA A 193 14.37 -8.96 19.22
C ALA A 193 15.55 -9.52 18.43
N ALA A 194 16.62 -9.89 19.14
CA ALA A 194 17.80 -10.49 18.52
C ALA A 194 17.44 -11.83 17.87
N GLY A 195 17.85 -12.03 16.62
CA GLY A 195 17.56 -13.25 15.86
C GLY A 195 16.28 -13.21 15.04
N SER A 196 15.48 -12.13 15.14
CA SER A 196 14.33 -11.92 14.24
C SER A 196 14.78 -11.73 12.79
N ALA A 197 14.04 -12.33 11.86
CA ALA A 197 14.30 -12.23 10.44
C ALA A 197 13.00 -12.12 9.64
N ILE A 198 12.96 -11.21 8.66
CA ILE A 198 11.94 -11.22 7.61
C ILE A 198 12.32 -12.34 6.64
N ILE A 199 11.40 -13.29 6.46
CA ILE A 199 11.56 -14.46 5.60
C ILE A 199 11.11 -14.15 4.17
N ASP A 200 9.98 -13.44 4.03
CA ASP A 200 9.44 -13.00 2.74
C ASP A 200 8.76 -11.63 2.89
N THR A 201 8.83 -10.82 1.84
CA THR A 201 8.16 -9.52 1.71
C THR A 201 7.48 -9.46 0.35
N ARG A 202 6.17 -9.21 0.35
CA ARG A 202 5.39 -8.94 -0.86
C ARG A 202 4.68 -7.61 -0.70
N TRP A 203 4.67 -6.79 -1.75
CA TRP A 203 3.99 -5.49 -1.72
C TRP A 203 3.19 -5.31 -2.99
N ASP A 204 1.87 -5.29 -2.84
CA ASP A 204 0.91 -5.14 -3.92
C ASP A 204 0.03 -3.89 -3.71
N ALA A 205 -1.04 -3.77 -4.50
CA ALA A 205 -1.99 -2.67 -4.37
C ALA A 205 -2.83 -2.71 -3.07
N PHE A 206 -2.95 -3.87 -2.43
CA PHE A 206 -3.69 -4.04 -1.19
C PHE A 206 -2.84 -3.57 0.00
N ALA A 207 -1.70 -4.24 0.23
CA ALA A 207 -0.81 -3.98 1.36
C ALA A 207 0.64 -4.43 1.11
N ARG A 208 1.54 -4.02 1.99
CA ARG A 208 2.81 -4.71 2.20
C ARG A 208 2.60 -5.86 3.20
N THR A 209 2.86 -7.09 2.79
CA THR A 209 2.77 -8.28 3.64
C THR A 209 4.18 -8.81 3.91
N ASP A 210 4.55 -8.90 5.18
CA ASP A 210 5.85 -9.42 5.62
C ASP A 210 5.65 -10.71 6.43
N LEU A 211 6.30 -11.80 6.03
CA LEU A 211 6.40 -13.05 6.80
C LEU A 211 7.67 -13.01 7.65
N VAL A 212 7.54 -13.24 8.95
CA VAL A 212 8.62 -13.00 9.91
C VAL A 212 8.81 -14.20 10.80
N ALA A 213 10.06 -14.64 10.93
CA ALA A 213 10.50 -15.53 11.99
C ALA A 213 10.93 -14.65 13.18
N PRO A 214 10.19 -14.64 14.30
CA PRO A 214 10.55 -13.83 15.45
C PRO A 214 11.74 -14.44 16.21
N GLY A 215 12.60 -13.60 16.77
CA GLY A 215 13.77 -14.00 17.56
C GLY A 215 13.42 -14.49 18.97
N ASP A 216 12.15 -14.43 19.36
CA ASP A 216 11.65 -14.95 20.63
C ASP A 216 11.45 -16.48 20.63
N GLY A 217 11.74 -17.16 19.50
CA GLY A 217 11.55 -18.59 19.33
C GLY A 217 10.09 -19.00 19.11
N GLY A 218 9.18 -18.02 18.99
CA GLY A 218 7.79 -18.23 18.67
C GLY A 218 7.55 -18.59 17.20
N PRO A 219 6.27 -18.86 16.85
CA PRO A 219 5.89 -19.21 15.50
C PRO A 219 6.07 -18.04 14.53
N TYR A 220 6.13 -18.34 13.23
CA TYR A 220 6.11 -17.34 12.18
C TYR A 220 4.89 -16.43 12.30
N ARG A 221 5.06 -15.16 11.91
CA ARG A 221 4.02 -14.13 11.96
C ARG A 221 3.92 -13.41 10.62
N LEU A 222 2.71 -13.25 10.12
CA LEU A 222 2.39 -12.36 9.01
C LEU A 222 2.06 -10.96 9.56
N TYR A 223 2.57 -9.92 8.92
CA TYR A 223 2.24 -8.54 9.21
C TYR A 223 1.74 -7.84 7.95
N LEU A 224 0.67 -7.06 8.08
CA LEU A 224 0.12 -6.23 7.02
C LEU A 224 0.44 -4.77 7.32
N ASP A 225 1.18 -4.10 6.42
CA ASP A 225 1.70 -2.74 6.58
C ASP A 225 2.45 -2.55 7.92
N GLY A 226 3.16 -3.61 8.35
CA GLY A 226 3.87 -3.69 9.62
C GLY A 226 2.99 -3.80 10.88
N ALA A 227 1.66 -3.83 10.70
CA ALA A 227 0.67 -3.99 11.76
C ALA A 227 -0.01 -5.37 11.66
N ALA A 228 -1.14 -5.54 12.37
CA ALA A 228 -2.01 -6.71 12.30
C ALA A 228 -1.25 -8.05 12.27
N GLY A 229 -0.43 -8.28 13.30
CA GLY A 229 0.34 -9.52 13.43
C GLY A 229 -0.58 -10.73 13.52
N SER A 230 -0.44 -11.68 12.60
CA SER A 230 -1.21 -12.92 12.58
C SER A 230 -0.25 -14.11 12.64
N VAL A 231 -0.52 -15.06 13.53
CA VAL A 231 0.34 -16.23 13.75
C VAL A 231 0.14 -17.25 12.63
N MET A 232 1.24 -17.79 12.14
CA MET A 232 1.26 -18.98 11.30
C MET A 232 1.68 -20.18 12.16
N PRO A 233 0.73 -21.07 12.53
CA PRO A 233 1.01 -22.24 13.35
C PRO A 233 2.05 -23.16 12.69
N PRO A 234 3.06 -23.65 13.41
CA PRO A 234 3.96 -24.67 12.89
C PRO A 234 3.26 -26.04 12.87
N ALA A 235 3.70 -26.93 11.97
CA ALA A 235 3.17 -28.29 11.83
C ALA A 235 3.50 -29.17 13.04
N VAL A 236 4.59 -28.86 13.74
CA VAL A 236 5.12 -29.61 14.89
C VAL A 236 5.36 -28.67 16.06
N ASP A 237 5.45 -29.23 17.27
CA ASP A 237 5.72 -28.49 18.52
C ASP A 237 4.78 -27.30 18.76
N ASN A 238 3.51 -27.44 18.37
CA ASN A 238 2.48 -26.40 18.44
C ASN A 238 1.57 -26.49 19.67
N ASP A 239 1.89 -27.36 20.65
CA ASP A 239 1.08 -27.58 21.85
C ASP A 239 0.86 -26.31 22.69
N PHE A 240 1.74 -25.31 22.56
CA PHE A 240 1.59 -24.03 23.25
C PHE A 240 0.35 -23.24 22.78
N LEU A 241 -0.12 -23.46 21.54
CA LEU A 241 -1.27 -22.76 20.96
C LEU A 241 -2.61 -23.13 21.63
N TRP A 242 -2.68 -24.28 22.31
CA TRP A 242 -3.86 -24.65 23.10
C TRP A 242 -4.14 -23.71 24.27
N ASN A 243 -3.12 -22.94 24.70
CA ASN A 243 -3.26 -21.94 25.76
C ASN A 243 -3.65 -20.55 25.23
N ASP A 244 -3.78 -20.38 23.90
CA ASP A 244 -4.23 -19.13 23.34
C ASP A 244 -5.70 -18.89 23.69
N ILE A 245 -6.03 -17.68 24.14
CA ILE A 245 -7.40 -17.32 24.53
C ILE A 245 -8.38 -17.41 23.35
N GLY A 246 -7.90 -17.26 22.11
CA GLY A 246 -8.68 -17.44 20.89
C GLY A 246 -9.21 -18.86 20.71
N PHE A 247 -8.58 -19.86 21.34
CA PHE A 247 -9.07 -21.25 21.30
C PHE A 247 -10.33 -21.47 22.16
N PHE A 248 -10.60 -20.59 23.13
CA PHE A 248 -11.71 -20.75 24.07
C PHE A 248 -13.08 -21.05 23.42
N PRO A 249 -13.60 -20.24 22.46
CA PRO A 249 -14.90 -20.53 21.84
C PRO A 249 -14.93 -21.87 21.09
N PHE A 250 -13.81 -22.29 20.48
CA PHE A 250 -13.71 -23.57 19.79
C PHE A 250 -13.74 -24.76 20.76
N ALA A 251 -13.03 -24.63 21.88
CA ALA A 251 -12.99 -25.65 22.93
C ALA A 251 -14.34 -25.84 23.63
N THR A 252 -15.12 -24.76 23.79
CA THR A 252 -16.41 -24.80 24.49
C THR A 252 -17.56 -25.22 23.58
N GLU A 253 -17.66 -24.65 22.38
CA GLU A 253 -18.80 -24.91 21.48
C GLU A 253 -18.62 -26.19 20.65
N GLN A 254 -17.37 -26.61 20.39
CA GLN A 254 -17.04 -27.72 19.48
C GLN A 254 -17.81 -27.64 18.14
N PRO A 255 -17.71 -26.50 17.43
CA PRO A 255 -18.54 -26.22 16.26
C PRO A 255 -18.27 -27.21 15.12
N GLN A 256 -19.31 -27.61 14.39
CA GLN A 256 -19.16 -28.45 13.20
C GLN A 256 -18.95 -27.60 11.94
N ARG A 257 -19.56 -26.42 11.87
CA ARG A 257 -19.43 -25.47 10.76
C ARG A 257 -18.98 -24.11 11.25
N VAL A 258 -17.82 -23.66 10.77
CA VAL A 258 -17.16 -22.43 11.23
C VAL A 258 -17.00 -21.47 10.06
N PHE A 259 -17.27 -20.19 10.31
CA PHE A 259 -16.94 -19.10 9.40
C PHE A 259 -15.91 -18.17 10.05
N LEU A 260 -14.75 -18.02 9.43
CA LEU A 260 -13.62 -17.22 9.93
C LEU A 260 -13.45 -15.96 9.07
N ILE A 261 -13.41 -14.79 9.70
CA ILE A 261 -13.17 -13.50 9.01
C ILE A 261 -11.73 -13.06 9.23
N GLY A 262 -10.94 -13.06 8.17
CA GLY A 262 -9.53 -12.68 8.19
C GLY A 262 -8.64 -13.68 8.93
N PRO A 263 -8.64 -14.98 8.56
CA PRO A 263 -7.83 -15.99 9.23
C PRO A 263 -6.31 -15.73 9.12
N GLY A 264 -5.87 -14.84 8.22
CA GLY A 264 -4.49 -14.36 8.15
C GLY A 264 -3.47 -15.47 7.98
N GLY A 265 -2.64 -15.68 9.01
CA GLY A 265 -1.63 -16.74 9.09
C GLY A 265 -2.19 -18.14 9.39
N GLY A 266 -3.49 -18.24 9.67
CA GLY A 266 -4.20 -19.52 9.81
C GLY A 266 -4.34 -20.02 11.24
N LEU A 267 -4.07 -19.20 12.26
CA LEU A 267 -4.28 -19.59 13.67
C LEU A 267 -5.73 -20.01 13.95
N ASP A 268 -6.70 -19.27 13.41
CA ASP A 268 -8.12 -19.54 13.64
C ASP A 268 -8.59 -20.79 12.89
N VAL A 269 -7.98 -21.06 11.72
CA VAL A 269 -8.15 -22.32 11.00
C VAL A 269 -7.59 -23.48 11.81
N TRP A 270 -6.42 -23.30 12.44
CA TRP A 270 -5.85 -24.30 13.33
C TRP A 270 -6.77 -24.59 14.52
N PHE A 271 -7.35 -23.56 15.15
CA PHE A 271 -8.34 -23.76 16.23
C PHE A 271 -9.54 -24.59 15.77
N ALA A 272 -10.12 -24.25 14.61
CA ALA A 272 -11.26 -24.97 14.05
C ALA A 272 -10.92 -26.44 13.77
N LEU A 273 -9.75 -26.71 13.16
CA LEU A 273 -9.27 -28.07 12.91
C LEU A 273 -9.04 -28.86 14.21
N GLN A 274 -8.43 -28.25 15.24
CA GLN A 274 -8.22 -28.90 16.53
C GLN A 274 -9.52 -29.20 17.28
N SER A 275 -10.57 -28.41 17.05
CA SER A 275 -11.91 -28.67 17.61
C SER A 275 -12.70 -29.75 16.85
N GLY A 276 -12.17 -30.25 15.73
CA GLY A 276 -12.83 -31.28 14.92
C GLY A 276 -13.97 -30.74 14.05
N ALA A 277 -13.93 -29.45 13.68
CA ALA A 277 -14.90 -28.87 12.76
C ALA A 277 -14.88 -29.60 11.40
N ALA A 278 -16.07 -29.88 10.87
CA ALA A 278 -16.24 -30.62 9.62
C ALA A 278 -16.18 -29.71 8.38
N GLU A 279 -16.57 -28.44 8.53
CA GLU A 279 -16.60 -27.43 7.48
C GLU A 279 -16.06 -26.10 8.04
N ILE A 280 -15.03 -25.57 7.40
CA ILE A 280 -14.33 -24.35 7.82
C ILE A 280 -14.25 -23.44 6.60
N VAL A 281 -15.01 -22.34 6.61
CA VAL A 281 -14.94 -21.32 5.58
C VAL A 281 -14.13 -20.15 6.11
N GLY A 282 -12.94 -19.93 5.56
CA GLY A 282 -12.11 -18.77 5.90
C GLY A 282 -12.18 -17.71 4.81
N VAL A 283 -12.50 -16.47 5.18
CA VAL A 283 -12.54 -15.35 4.22
C VAL A 283 -11.43 -14.38 4.54
N GLU A 284 -10.39 -14.36 3.70
CA GLU A 284 -9.24 -13.47 3.83
C GLU A 284 -9.27 -12.40 2.75
N VAL A 285 -9.15 -11.14 3.16
CA VAL A 285 -9.19 -10.01 2.22
C VAL A 285 -7.85 -9.80 1.50
N ASN A 286 -6.74 -10.22 2.12
CA ASN A 286 -5.41 -10.10 1.58
C ASN A 286 -4.99 -11.38 0.81
N PRO A 287 -5.02 -11.39 -0.54
CA PRO A 287 -4.60 -12.56 -1.32
C PRO A 287 -3.19 -13.01 -0.98
N THR A 288 -2.29 -12.06 -0.74
CA THR A 288 -0.89 -12.33 -0.43
C THR A 288 -0.71 -13.11 0.88
N SER A 289 -1.59 -12.93 1.87
CA SER A 289 -1.57 -13.76 3.08
C SER A 289 -1.89 -15.22 2.75
N VAL A 290 -2.90 -15.46 1.91
CA VAL A 290 -3.32 -16.80 1.47
C VAL A 290 -2.21 -17.48 0.69
N ASP A 291 -1.58 -16.76 -0.25
CA ASP A 291 -0.44 -17.27 -1.03
C ASP A 291 0.71 -17.68 -0.11
N LEU A 292 1.08 -16.84 0.87
CA LEU A 292 2.16 -17.15 1.80
C LEU A 292 1.83 -18.35 2.72
N VAL A 293 0.61 -18.46 3.23
CA VAL A 293 0.23 -19.65 4.04
C VAL A 293 0.30 -20.92 3.18
N THR A 294 -0.15 -20.85 1.93
CA THR A 294 -0.15 -22.00 1.02
C THR A 294 1.27 -22.39 0.61
N GLU A 295 2.11 -21.43 0.21
CA GLU A 295 3.50 -21.69 -0.19
C GLU A 295 4.37 -22.22 0.96
N TYR A 296 4.06 -21.83 2.20
CA TYR A 296 4.75 -22.31 3.40
C TYR A 296 4.04 -23.51 4.05
N ALA A 297 3.27 -24.30 3.27
CA ALA A 297 2.60 -25.52 3.73
C ALA A 297 3.54 -26.52 4.43
N ALA A 298 4.81 -26.61 4.01
CA ALA A 298 5.80 -27.46 4.67
C ALA A 298 6.09 -27.05 6.12
N TYR A 299 5.98 -25.75 6.44
CA TYR A 299 6.16 -25.23 7.80
C TYR A 299 4.87 -25.38 8.62
N ASN A 300 3.69 -25.10 8.04
CA ASN A 300 2.42 -25.06 8.78
C ASN A 300 1.57 -26.34 8.73
N GLY A 301 1.97 -27.32 7.93
CA GLY A 301 1.27 -28.61 7.82
C GLY A 301 0.12 -28.61 6.80
N GLY A 302 0.05 -27.63 5.89
CA GLY A 302 -0.98 -27.57 4.86
C GLY A 302 -2.35 -27.13 5.40
N LEU A 303 -2.38 -26.13 6.30
CA LEU A 303 -3.62 -25.68 6.96
C LEU A 303 -4.71 -25.32 5.94
N TYR A 304 -4.38 -24.51 4.94
CA TYR A 304 -5.32 -24.05 3.92
C TYR A 304 -5.61 -25.09 2.83
N GLU A 305 -4.84 -26.18 2.80
CA GLU A 305 -5.01 -27.30 1.85
C GLU A 305 -5.81 -28.46 2.46
N SER A 306 -6.19 -28.34 3.74
CA SER A 306 -6.94 -29.37 4.46
C SER A 306 -8.33 -29.58 3.84
N PRO A 307 -8.84 -30.82 3.71
CA PRO A 307 -10.11 -31.09 3.02
C PRO A 307 -11.35 -30.40 3.63
N GLN A 308 -11.28 -30.05 4.92
CA GLN A 308 -12.35 -29.36 5.64
C GLN A 308 -12.34 -27.84 5.45
N VAL A 309 -11.27 -27.29 4.85
CA VAL A 309 -11.01 -25.85 4.79
C VAL A 309 -11.27 -25.33 3.38
N ASP A 310 -12.14 -24.33 3.28
CA ASP A 310 -12.38 -23.54 2.07
C ASP A 310 -11.94 -22.09 2.33
N ILE A 311 -10.87 -21.66 1.68
CA ILE A 311 -10.36 -20.29 1.79
C ILE A 311 -10.84 -19.46 0.59
N ILE A 312 -11.55 -18.38 0.89
CA ILE A 312 -12.10 -17.44 -0.07
C ILE A 312 -11.36 -16.11 0.05
N VAL A 313 -10.80 -15.63 -1.06
CA VAL A 313 -10.20 -14.29 -1.13
C VAL A 313 -11.28 -13.26 -1.44
N ASP A 314 -11.84 -12.61 -0.41
CA ASP A 314 -12.86 -11.57 -0.56
C ASP A 314 -13.07 -10.80 0.77
N ASP A 315 -14.02 -9.87 0.78
CA ASP A 315 -14.52 -9.22 2.00
C ASP A 315 -15.52 -10.13 2.74
N GLY A 316 -15.25 -10.40 4.03
CA GLY A 316 -16.05 -11.31 4.86
C GLY A 316 -17.54 -10.94 4.93
N ARG A 317 -17.87 -9.65 4.98
CA ARG A 317 -19.26 -9.17 4.97
C ARG A 317 -19.93 -9.48 3.63
N SER A 318 -19.24 -9.25 2.53
CA SER A 318 -19.74 -9.49 1.18
C SER A 318 -19.96 -10.98 0.90
N VAL A 319 -19.14 -11.86 1.47
CA VAL A 319 -19.36 -13.33 1.41
C VAL A 319 -20.58 -13.71 2.25
N LEU A 320 -20.66 -13.27 3.51
CA LEU A 320 -21.82 -13.58 4.38
C LEU A 320 -23.15 -13.10 3.79
N GLN A 321 -23.17 -11.96 3.09
CA GLN A 321 -24.38 -11.46 2.44
C GLN A 321 -24.80 -12.27 1.20
N ARG A 322 -23.86 -12.96 0.54
CA ARG A 322 -24.15 -13.76 -0.67
C ARG A 322 -24.47 -15.21 -0.33
N HIS A 323 -23.98 -15.74 0.78
CA HIS A 323 -24.18 -17.11 1.20
C HIS A 323 -25.30 -17.21 2.25
N ASP A 324 -26.39 -17.89 1.91
CA ASP A 324 -27.51 -18.18 2.84
C ASP A 324 -27.22 -19.41 3.72
N SER A 325 -25.99 -19.50 4.25
CA SER A 325 -25.50 -20.64 5.04
C SER A 325 -25.55 -20.30 6.53
N GLN A 326 -25.83 -21.31 7.36
CA GLN A 326 -25.78 -21.19 8.82
C GLN A 326 -24.48 -21.80 9.35
N TYR A 327 -23.82 -21.05 10.23
CA TYR A 327 -22.59 -21.46 10.90
C TYR A 327 -22.85 -21.58 12.40
N ASP A 328 -22.17 -22.54 13.02
CA ASP A 328 -22.28 -22.78 14.46
C ASP A 328 -21.40 -21.76 15.22
N LEU A 329 -20.30 -21.33 14.60
CA LEU A 329 -19.40 -20.30 15.10
C LEU A 329 -19.01 -19.34 13.96
N ILE A 330 -19.09 -18.04 14.24
CA ILE A 330 -18.47 -16.98 13.44
C ILE A 330 -17.38 -16.37 14.32
N PHE A 331 -16.14 -16.38 13.82
CA PHE A 331 -14.96 -15.89 14.52
C PHE A 331 -14.27 -14.81 13.70
#